data_AF-A0A5C7ZB49-F1
#
_entry.id   AF-A0A5C7ZB49-F1
#
_cell.length_a   1.000
_cell.length_b   1.000
_cell.length_c   1.000
_cell.angle_alpha   90.00
_cell.angle_beta   90.00
_cell.angle_gamma   90.00
#
_symmetry.space_group_name_H-M   'P 1'
#
loop_
_entity.id
_entity.type
_entity.pdbx_description
1 polymer ?
#
loop_
_entity_poly.entity_id
_entity_poly.type
_entity_poly.pdbx_seq_one_letter_code
_entity_poly.pdbx_strand_id
1 'polypeptide(L)'
;MSNDDTTPQKPSLWRRIAAFKTIILTLSMAGLITSNVASLVSASAHDWMHNALRSVLSIGGQAVADRALANSPKAKVDQTVKAKTADLDAKNRLQAQELEDVHVKNRKLAQQIELNGKQAKATVGVVHNRLAKGISRNLASIPSEAVPFVGIGVTLAMTTMDIYDACQTMKDFNTLLQAMGQGEENPDLCGQKVPTREEVIKTTCDKAKIPYLCPEK
;
A
#
# COMPACT_ATOMS: atom_id res chain seq x y z
N MET A 1 54.91 -59.79 -64.60
CA MET A 1 54.19 -58.85 -63.72
C MET A 1 53.35 -59.69 -62.79
N SER A 2 53.42 -59.60 -61.47
CA SER A 2 54.20 -58.78 -60.56
C SER A 2 54.18 -59.51 -59.21
N ASN A 3 55.22 -59.32 -58.42
CA ASN A 3 55.29 -59.72 -57.01
C ASN A 3 54.06 -59.25 -56.24
N ASP A 4 53.60 -60.01 -55.25
CA ASP A 4 53.74 -59.51 -53.87
C ASP A 4 53.63 -60.62 -52.83
N ASP A 5 54.51 -60.51 -51.85
CA ASP A 5 54.85 -61.47 -50.81
C ASP A 5 54.13 -61.05 -49.54
N THR A 6 53.21 -61.87 -49.01
CA THR A 6 52.46 -61.54 -47.79
C THR A 6 53.05 -62.31 -46.61
N THR A 7 53.99 -61.69 -45.90
CA THR A 7 54.48 -62.21 -44.60
C THR A 7 53.72 -61.59 -43.42
N PRO A 8 53.41 -62.36 -42.36
CA PRO A 8 52.64 -61.86 -41.22
C PRO A 8 53.56 -61.16 -40.20
N GLN A 9 53.40 -59.83 -40.04
CA GLN A 9 54.09 -59.04 -39.01
C GLN A 9 53.55 -59.33 -37.59
N LYS A 10 54.40 -59.87 -36.70
CA LYS A 10 54.15 -59.90 -35.25
C LYS A 10 54.19 -58.48 -34.68
N PRO A 11 53.23 -58.08 -33.81
CA PRO A 11 53.20 -56.73 -33.25
C PRO A 11 54.38 -56.49 -32.30
N SER A 12 55.11 -55.40 -32.53
CA SER A 12 56.26 -55.00 -31.70
C SER A 12 55.83 -54.67 -30.27
N LEU A 13 56.67 -55.03 -29.30
CA LEU A 13 56.48 -54.81 -27.86
C LEU A 13 56.21 -53.32 -27.54
N TRP A 14 56.82 -52.42 -28.32
CA TRP A 14 56.60 -50.98 -28.31
C TRP A 14 55.17 -50.55 -28.65
N ARG A 15 54.50 -51.20 -29.61
CA ARG A 15 53.09 -50.91 -29.92
C ARG A 15 52.16 -51.28 -28.77
N ARG A 16 52.46 -52.35 -28.03
CA ARG A 16 51.66 -52.77 -26.87
C ARG A 16 51.81 -51.79 -25.70
N ILE A 17 53.03 -51.31 -25.45
CA ILE A 17 53.30 -50.28 -24.42
C ILE A 17 52.66 -48.94 -24.81
N ALA A 18 52.75 -48.54 -26.08
CA ALA A 18 52.10 -47.34 -26.59
C ALA A 18 50.57 -47.42 -26.48
N ALA A 19 49.97 -48.54 -26.91
CA ALA A 19 48.53 -48.76 -26.79
C ALA A 19 48.07 -48.74 -25.32
N PHE A 20 48.84 -49.35 -24.41
CA PHE A 20 48.55 -49.32 -22.98
C PHE A 20 48.60 -47.90 -22.40
N LYS A 21 49.60 -47.09 -22.77
CA LYS A 21 49.66 -45.68 -22.38
C LYS A 21 48.47 -44.88 -22.92
N THR A 22 48.10 -45.09 -24.18
CA THR A 22 46.94 -44.42 -24.79
C THR A 22 45.64 -44.80 -24.08
N ILE A 23 45.47 -46.08 -23.73
CA ILE A 23 44.29 -46.56 -22.97
C ILE A 23 44.23 -45.90 -21.60
N ILE A 24 45.34 -45.83 -20.86
CA ILE A 24 45.36 -45.16 -19.54
C ILE A 24 45.04 -43.67 -19.68
N LEU A 25 45.60 -42.99 -20.67
CA LEU A 25 45.36 -41.58 -20.95
C LEU A 25 43.89 -41.30 -21.28
N THR A 26 43.28 -42.10 -22.16
CA THR A 26 41.86 -41.92 -22.53
C THR A 26 40.95 -42.24 -21.35
N LEU A 27 41.26 -43.26 -20.54
CA LEU A 27 40.48 -43.57 -19.34
C LEU A 27 40.55 -42.45 -18.30
N SER A 28 41.72 -41.82 -18.14
CA SER A 28 41.92 -40.72 -17.21
C SER A 28 41.16 -39.48 -17.66
N MET A 29 41.23 -39.15 -18.96
CA MET A 29 40.51 -38.02 -19.53
C MET A 29 38.99 -38.23 -19.47
N ALA A 30 38.51 -39.44 -19.81
CA ALA A 30 37.11 -39.80 -19.68
C ALA A 30 36.65 -39.78 -18.21
N GLY A 31 37.49 -40.22 -17.27
CA GLY A 31 37.22 -40.17 -15.84
C GLY A 31 37.07 -38.75 -15.31
N LEU A 32 37.94 -37.83 -15.73
CA LEU A 32 37.86 -36.42 -15.33
C LEU A 32 36.61 -35.72 -15.85
N ILE A 33 36.25 -35.98 -17.11
CA ILE A 33 35.04 -35.41 -17.72
C ILE A 33 33.79 -35.96 -17.02
N THR A 34 33.71 -37.28 -16.85
CA THR A 34 32.56 -37.92 -16.21
C THR A 34 32.43 -37.52 -14.73
N SER A 35 33.53 -37.37 -14.00
CA SER A 35 33.53 -36.93 -12.59
C SER A 35 33.04 -35.49 -12.42
N ASN A 36 33.47 -34.56 -13.28
CA ASN A 36 33.00 -33.17 -13.24
C ASN A 36 31.51 -33.05 -13.58
N VAL A 37 31.04 -33.79 -14.58
CA VAL A 37 29.61 -33.80 -14.97
C VAL A 37 28.75 -34.44 -13.88
N ALA A 38 29.16 -35.58 -13.34
CA ALA A 38 28.42 -36.28 -12.29
C ALA A 38 28.30 -35.46 -10.99
N SER A 39 29.36 -34.71 -10.64
CA SER A 39 29.37 -33.84 -9.44
C SER A 39 28.42 -32.65 -9.55
N LEU A 40 28.11 -32.19 -10.76
CA LEU A 40 27.20 -31.06 -10.98
C LEU A 40 25.73 -31.51 -10.99
N VAL A 41 25.46 -32.73 -11.45
CA VAL A 41 24.10 -33.21 -11.76
C VAL A 41 23.52 -34.13 -10.68
N SER A 42 24.36 -34.72 -9.82
CA SER A 42 23.88 -35.70 -8.84
C SER A 42 24.40 -35.45 -7.42
N ALA A 43 23.47 -35.40 -6.46
CA ALA A 43 23.80 -35.34 -5.03
C ALA A 43 24.57 -36.59 -4.58
N SER A 44 24.28 -37.76 -5.17
CA SER A 44 24.92 -39.03 -4.85
C SER A 44 26.40 -39.11 -5.28
N ALA A 45 26.78 -38.54 -6.42
CA ALA A 45 28.20 -38.50 -6.83
C ALA A 45 29.00 -37.52 -5.96
N HIS A 46 28.39 -36.40 -5.57
CA HIS A 46 28.98 -35.47 -4.63
C HIS A 46 29.25 -36.14 -3.26
N ASP A 47 28.31 -36.93 -2.74
CA ASP A 47 28.46 -37.64 -1.47
C ASP A 47 29.52 -38.76 -1.55
N TRP A 48 29.58 -39.49 -2.67
CA TRP A 48 30.62 -40.49 -2.92
C TRP A 48 32.02 -39.86 -2.95
N MET A 49 32.19 -38.73 -3.64
CA MET A 49 33.47 -38.02 -3.72
C MET A 49 33.93 -37.51 -2.36
N HIS A 50 33.01 -36.98 -1.53
CA HIS A 50 33.32 -36.57 -0.15
C HIS A 50 33.76 -37.74 0.71
N ASN A 51 33.12 -38.91 0.60
CA ASN A 51 33.49 -40.11 1.35
C ASN A 51 34.85 -40.67 0.90
N ALA A 52 35.14 -40.64 -0.40
CA ALA A 52 36.44 -41.05 -0.95
C ALA A 52 37.56 -40.11 -0.47
N LEU A 53 37.35 -38.79 -0.54
CA LEU A 53 38.30 -37.79 -0.06
C LEU A 53 38.53 -37.91 1.45
N ARG A 54 37.47 -38.13 2.23
CA ARG A 54 37.55 -38.36 3.68
C ARG A 54 38.35 -39.63 4.00
N SER A 55 38.16 -40.71 3.24
CA SER A 55 38.90 -41.96 3.40
C SER A 55 40.39 -41.77 3.13
N VAL A 56 40.76 -41.02 2.09
CA VAL A 56 42.17 -40.72 1.77
C VAL A 56 42.80 -39.79 2.81
N LEU A 57 42.10 -38.74 3.24
CA LEU A 57 42.60 -37.81 4.26
C LEU A 57 42.69 -38.45 5.65
N SER A 58 41.85 -39.46 5.94
CA SER A 58 41.88 -40.20 7.20
C SER A 58 43.15 -41.03 7.41
N ILE A 59 43.95 -41.25 6.36
CA ILE A 59 45.27 -41.88 6.43
C ILE A 59 46.22 -41.05 7.33
N GLY A 60 46.01 -39.73 7.42
CA GLY A 60 46.71 -38.83 8.36
C GLY A 60 46.03 -38.67 9.73
N GLY A 61 44.96 -39.42 10.02
CA GLY A 61 44.16 -39.36 11.24
C GLY A 61 42.81 -38.65 11.09
N GLN A 62 41.75 -39.21 11.68
CA GLN A 62 40.37 -38.69 11.58
C GLN A 62 40.23 -37.23 12.06
N ALA A 63 40.95 -36.87 13.12
CA ALA A 63 40.92 -35.51 13.67
C ALA A 63 41.46 -34.45 12.68
N VAL A 64 42.41 -34.81 11.82
CA VAL A 64 43.00 -33.89 10.83
C VAL A 64 42.06 -33.74 9.63
N ALA A 65 41.47 -34.84 9.17
CA ALA A 65 40.47 -34.82 8.09
C ALA A 65 39.23 -33.99 8.50
N ASP A 66 38.73 -34.18 9.72
CA ASP A 66 37.59 -33.42 10.23
C ASP A 66 37.91 -31.93 10.42
N ARG A 67 39.11 -31.58 10.89
CA ARG A 67 39.51 -30.18 11.08
C ARG A 67 39.77 -29.45 9.75
N ALA A 68 40.26 -30.15 8.74
CA ALA A 68 40.43 -29.60 7.39
C ALA A 68 39.08 -29.34 6.70
N LEU A 69 38.12 -30.28 6.84
CA LEU A 69 36.79 -30.13 6.26
C LEU A 69 35.93 -29.09 7.00
N ALA A 70 36.07 -28.99 8.33
CA ALA A 70 35.38 -27.98 9.14
C ALA A 70 35.83 -26.54 8.82
N ASN A 71 37.09 -26.34 8.41
CA ASN A 71 37.61 -25.04 7.96
C ASN A 71 37.49 -24.81 6.45
N SER A 72 36.85 -25.74 5.73
CA SER A 72 36.71 -25.61 4.27
C SER A 72 35.81 -24.41 3.90
N PRO A 73 36.07 -23.74 2.76
CA PRO A 73 35.22 -22.65 2.27
C PRO A 73 33.74 -23.04 2.14
N LYS A 74 33.47 -24.32 1.83
CA LYS A 74 32.12 -24.84 1.66
C LYS A 74 31.31 -24.87 2.97
N ALA A 75 31.94 -25.25 4.08
CA ALA A 75 31.28 -25.24 5.40
C ALA A 75 30.91 -23.82 5.85
N LYS A 76 31.79 -22.83 5.58
CA LYS A 76 31.51 -21.42 5.86
C LYS A 76 30.38 -20.84 5.00
N VAL A 77 30.34 -21.21 3.72
CA VAL A 77 29.25 -20.81 2.81
C VAL A 77 27.93 -21.42 3.25
N ASP A 78 27.89 -22.71 3.60
CA ASP A 78 26.68 -23.37 4.09
C ASP A 78 26.16 -22.73 5.39
N GLN A 79 27.05 -22.41 6.32
CA GLN A 79 26.68 -21.70 7.55
C GLN A 79 26.15 -20.28 7.25
N THR A 80 26.76 -19.57 6.30
CA THR A 80 26.32 -18.22 5.89
C THR A 80 24.97 -18.26 5.19
N VAL A 81 24.74 -19.24 4.32
CA VAL A 81 23.45 -19.46 3.65
C VAL A 81 22.39 -19.76 4.69
N LYS A 82 22.63 -20.71 5.61
CA LYS A 82 21.69 -21.02 6.71
C LYS A 82 21.37 -19.82 7.59
N ALA A 83 22.40 -19.03 7.96
CA ALA A 83 22.20 -17.82 8.76
C ALA A 83 21.40 -16.75 7.99
N LYS A 84 21.68 -16.54 6.71
CA LYS A 84 20.92 -15.59 5.86
C LYS A 84 19.50 -16.06 5.58
N THR A 85 19.27 -17.36 5.37
CA THR A 85 17.93 -17.92 5.21
C THR A 85 17.13 -17.74 6.49
N ALA A 86 17.71 -18.02 7.66
CA ALA A 86 17.06 -17.78 8.94
C ALA A 86 16.77 -16.29 9.20
N ASP A 87 17.70 -15.39 8.88
CA ASP A 87 17.50 -13.93 8.96
C ASP A 87 16.40 -13.45 8.00
N LEU A 88 16.38 -13.98 6.77
CA LEU A 88 15.38 -13.63 5.77
C LEU A 88 14.00 -14.16 6.15
N ASP A 89 13.91 -15.38 6.68
CA ASP A 89 12.66 -15.96 7.19
C ASP A 89 12.13 -15.16 8.40
N ALA A 90 13.02 -14.73 9.30
CA ALA A 90 12.65 -13.86 10.42
C ALA A 90 12.10 -12.52 9.91
N LYS A 91 12.77 -11.88 8.94
CA LYS A 91 12.32 -10.62 8.32
C LYS A 91 11.00 -10.78 7.55
N ASN A 92 10.81 -11.86 6.80
CA ASN A 92 9.56 -12.15 6.11
C ASN A 92 8.39 -12.29 7.09
N ARG A 93 8.62 -12.95 8.24
CA ARG A 93 7.60 -13.07 9.29
C ARG A 93 7.28 -11.72 9.94
N LEU A 94 8.28 -10.90 10.21
CA LEU A 94 8.07 -9.55 10.74
C LEU A 94 7.29 -8.67 9.75
N GLN A 95 7.62 -8.72 8.46
CA GLN A 95 6.88 -8.00 7.43
C GLN A 95 5.44 -8.49 7.30
N ALA A 96 5.19 -9.80 7.41
CA ALA A 96 3.83 -10.33 7.41
C ALA A 96 3.02 -9.82 8.61
N GLN A 97 3.63 -9.78 9.80
CA GLN A 97 3.00 -9.21 11.01
C GLN A 97 2.74 -7.71 10.87
N GLU A 98 3.69 -6.95 10.33
CA GLU A 98 3.53 -5.51 10.09
C GLU A 98 2.41 -5.24 9.08
N LEU A 99 2.33 -6.04 8.02
CA LEU A 99 1.25 -5.93 7.03
C LEU A 99 -0.12 -6.22 7.66
N GLU A 100 -0.23 -7.26 8.50
CA GLU A 100 -1.46 -7.56 9.23
C GLU A 100 -1.86 -6.42 10.18
N ASP A 101 -0.91 -5.88 10.95
CA ASP A 101 -1.14 -4.76 11.87
C ASP A 101 -1.57 -3.49 11.11
N VAL A 102 -0.91 -3.17 10.00
CA VAL A 102 -1.30 -2.07 9.11
C VAL A 102 -2.71 -2.29 8.55
N HIS A 103 -3.08 -3.50 8.14
CA HIS A 103 -4.43 -3.81 7.66
C HIS A 103 -5.49 -3.67 8.77
N VAL A 104 -5.19 -4.10 10.00
CA VAL A 104 -6.10 -3.96 11.14
C VAL A 104 -6.26 -2.49 11.51
N LYS A 105 -5.16 -1.72 11.59
CA LYS A 105 -5.17 -0.28 11.87
C LYS A 105 -5.93 0.50 10.81
N ASN A 106 -5.69 0.22 9.52
CA ASN A 106 -6.43 0.87 8.42
C ASN A 106 -7.93 0.57 8.48
N ARG A 107 -8.32 -0.68 8.76
CA ARG A 107 -9.75 -1.03 8.93
C ARG A 107 -10.38 -0.29 10.11
N LYS A 108 -9.69 -0.23 11.25
CA LYS A 108 -10.16 0.51 12.43
C LYS A 108 -10.28 2.01 12.14
N LEU A 109 -9.31 2.59 11.44
CA LEU A 109 -9.32 3.99 11.06
C LEU A 109 -10.47 4.29 10.09
N ALA A 110 -10.70 3.44 9.10
CA ALA A 110 -11.83 3.57 8.18
C ALA A 110 -13.18 3.53 8.92
N GLN A 111 -13.34 2.60 9.88
CA GLN A 111 -14.53 2.54 10.73
C GLN A 111 -14.69 3.80 11.59
N GLN A 112 -13.61 4.34 12.16
CA GLN A 112 -13.67 5.58 12.93
C GLN A 112 -14.05 6.77 12.06
N ILE A 113 -13.50 6.89 10.85
CA ILE A 113 -13.87 7.94 9.89
C ILE A 113 -15.35 7.84 9.53
N GLU A 114 -15.87 6.62 9.30
CA GLU A 114 -17.28 6.42 8.99
C GLU A 114 -18.20 6.84 10.16
N LEU A 115 -17.87 6.42 11.38
CA LEU A 115 -18.63 6.79 12.58
C LEU A 115 -18.60 8.31 12.83
N ASN A 116 -17.41 8.91 12.75
CA ASN A 116 -17.23 10.35 12.90
C ASN A 116 -17.96 11.13 11.79
N GLY A 117 -17.93 10.62 10.56
CA GLY A 117 -18.65 11.20 9.42
C GLY A 117 -20.16 11.17 9.63
N LYS A 118 -20.72 10.05 10.12
CA LYS A 118 -22.15 9.94 10.46
C LYS A 118 -22.55 10.92 11.57
N GLN A 119 -21.73 11.04 12.61
CA GLN A 119 -21.95 12.00 13.69
C GLN A 119 -21.87 13.46 13.19
N ALA A 120 -20.89 13.75 12.33
CA ALA A 120 -20.75 15.06 11.69
C ALA A 120 -22.00 15.38 10.85
N LYS A 121 -22.49 14.43 10.04
CA LYS A 121 -23.70 14.59 9.23
C LYS A 121 -24.93 14.91 10.08
N ALA A 122 -25.13 14.17 11.17
CA ALA A 122 -26.22 14.44 12.10
C ALA A 122 -26.10 15.85 12.74
N THR A 123 -24.88 16.25 13.10
CA THR A 123 -24.60 17.57 13.69
C THR A 123 -24.88 18.69 12.69
N VAL A 124 -24.44 18.55 11.43
CA VAL A 124 -24.72 19.49 10.35
C VAL A 124 -26.22 19.62 10.11
N GLY A 125 -26.98 18.51 10.13
CA GLY A 125 -28.44 18.54 10.02
C GLY A 125 -29.12 19.31 11.16
N VAL A 126 -28.62 19.18 12.40
CA VAL A 126 -29.12 19.96 13.55
C VAL A 126 -28.79 21.45 13.38
N VAL A 127 -27.58 21.77 12.94
CA VAL A 127 -27.15 23.15 12.67
C VAL A 127 -28.01 23.77 11.57
N HIS A 128 -28.27 23.05 10.48
CA HIS A 128 -29.17 23.50 9.41
C HIS A 128 -30.56 23.86 9.94
N ASN A 129 -31.18 22.97 10.73
CA ASN A 129 -32.48 23.23 11.32
C ASN A 129 -32.48 24.42 12.28
N ARG A 130 -31.41 24.57 13.07
CA ARG A 130 -31.24 25.72 13.97
C ARG A 130 -31.09 27.02 13.18
N LEU A 131 -30.32 27.00 12.10
CA LEU A 131 -30.11 28.14 11.22
C LEU A 131 -31.41 28.56 10.51
N ALA A 132 -32.17 27.60 9.96
CA ALA A 132 -33.48 27.88 9.38
C ALA A 132 -34.45 28.50 10.41
N LYS A 133 -34.45 28.00 11.64
CA LYS A 133 -35.22 28.59 12.75
C LYS A 133 -34.70 29.97 13.16
N GLY A 134 -33.39 30.20 13.12
CA GLY A 134 -32.77 31.50 13.41
C GLY A 134 -33.15 32.55 12.38
N ILE A 135 -32.98 32.23 11.09
CA ILE A 135 -33.35 33.08 9.96
C ILE A 135 -34.83 33.42 10.00
N SER A 136 -35.71 32.43 10.18
CA SER A 136 -37.16 32.70 10.27
C SER A 136 -37.55 33.57 11.46
N ARG A 137 -36.89 33.42 12.62
CA ARG A 137 -37.09 34.30 13.77
C ARG A 137 -36.60 35.73 13.52
N ASN A 138 -35.45 35.88 12.86
CA ASN A 138 -34.91 37.19 12.47
C ASN A 138 -35.81 37.89 11.45
N LEU A 139 -36.26 37.16 10.43
CA LEU A 139 -37.22 37.68 9.44
C LEU A 139 -38.53 38.13 10.08
N ALA A 140 -39.00 37.41 11.10
CA ALA A 140 -40.22 37.76 11.82
C ALA A 140 -40.09 39.03 12.68
N SER A 141 -38.87 39.44 13.07
CA SER A 141 -38.64 40.67 13.85
C SER A 141 -38.39 41.91 12.99
N ILE A 142 -38.11 41.75 11.69
CA ILE A 142 -37.91 42.87 10.75
C ILE A 142 -39.03 43.92 10.83
N PRO A 143 -40.33 43.55 10.85
CA PRO A 143 -41.39 44.56 10.89
C PRO A 143 -41.37 45.44 12.15
N SER A 144 -40.83 44.93 13.27
CA SER A 144 -40.75 45.65 14.55
C SER A 144 -39.45 46.43 14.76
N GLU A 145 -38.39 46.11 14.02
CA GLU A 145 -37.07 46.77 14.14
C GLU A 145 -36.81 47.80 13.03
N ALA A 146 -37.70 47.85 12.03
CA ALA A 146 -37.62 48.73 10.89
C ALA A 146 -37.75 50.22 11.26
N VAL A 147 -36.64 50.96 11.20
CA VAL A 147 -36.67 52.44 11.12
C VAL A 147 -37.19 52.86 9.74
N PRO A 148 -38.09 53.87 9.64
CA PRO A 148 -38.76 54.22 8.39
C PRO A 148 -37.80 54.48 7.22
N PHE A 149 -38.18 53.99 6.04
CA PHE A 149 -37.55 54.19 4.72
C PHE A 149 -36.10 53.71 4.55
N VAL A 150 -35.17 54.17 5.40
CA VAL A 150 -33.75 53.82 5.34
C VAL A 150 -33.45 52.53 6.11
N GLY A 151 -34.04 52.36 7.30
CA GLY A 151 -33.81 51.19 8.15
C GLY A 151 -34.25 49.90 7.49
N ILE A 152 -35.42 49.88 6.85
CA ILE A 152 -35.92 48.70 6.12
C ILE A 152 -34.94 48.25 5.04
N GLY A 153 -34.38 49.20 4.27
CA GLY A 153 -33.41 48.87 3.22
C GLY A 153 -32.14 48.23 3.78
N VAL A 154 -31.59 48.81 4.86
CA VAL A 154 -30.37 48.30 5.51
C VAL A 154 -30.62 46.94 6.17
N THR A 155 -31.72 46.77 6.90
CA THR A 155 -32.08 45.50 7.56
C THR A 155 -32.28 44.37 6.55
N LEU A 156 -32.96 44.65 5.43
CA LEU A 156 -33.13 43.67 4.35
C LEU A 156 -31.78 43.30 3.71
N ALA A 157 -30.93 44.28 3.43
CA ALA A 157 -29.60 44.03 2.88
C ALA A 157 -28.73 43.18 3.82
N MET A 158 -28.70 43.51 5.12
CA MET A 158 -28.00 42.71 6.14
C MET A 158 -28.56 41.29 6.20
N THR A 159 -29.89 41.14 6.24
CA THR A 159 -30.53 39.82 6.29
C THR A 159 -30.24 38.98 5.03
N THR A 160 -30.18 39.61 3.85
CA THR A 160 -29.77 38.90 2.62
C THR A 160 -28.32 38.43 2.68
N MET A 161 -27.42 39.24 3.24
CA MET A 161 -26.01 38.86 3.43
C MET A 161 -25.88 37.73 4.46
N ASP A 162 -26.60 37.80 5.58
CA ASP A 162 -26.62 36.73 6.59
C ASP A 162 -27.08 35.39 6.01
N ILE A 163 -28.14 35.41 5.18
CA ILE A 163 -28.65 34.21 4.50
C ILE A 163 -27.64 33.67 3.49
N TYR A 164 -26.96 34.56 2.76
CA TYR A 164 -25.92 34.18 1.81
C TYR A 164 -24.72 33.54 2.52
N ASP A 165 -24.20 34.13 3.58
CA ASP A 165 -23.07 33.59 4.35
C ASP A 165 -23.43 32.27 5.01
N ALA A 166 -24.67 32.16 5.51
CA ALA A 166 -25.18 30.93 6.06
C ALA A 166 -25.31 29.81 5.00
N CYS A 167 -25.74 30.17 3.79
CA CYS A 167 -25.78 29.26 2.64
C CYS A 167 -24.37 28.76 2.27
N GLN A 168 -23.37 29.65 2.19
CA GLN A 168 -21.98 29.27 1.93
C GLN A 168 -21.43 28.37 3.03
N THR A 169 -21.71 28.68 4.30
CA THR A 169 -21.30 27.85 5.43
C THR A 169 -21.86 26.42 5.34
N MET A 170 -23.12 26.27 4.93
CA MET A 170 -23.73 24.96 4.72
C MET A 170 -23.12 24.21 3.54
N LYS A 171 -22.73 24.91 2.48
CA LYS A 171 -21.99 24.34 1.36
C LYS A 171 -20.61 23.84 1.79
N ASP A 172 -19.89 24.62 2.59
CA ASP A 172 -18.59 24.23 3.16
C ASP A 172 -18.73 23.01 4.08
N PHE A 173 -19.78 22.94 4.89
CA PHE A 173 -20.08 21.73 5.67
C PHE A 173 -20.33 20.51 4.78
N ASN A 174 -21.05 20.69 3.66
CA ASN A 174 -21.24 19.59 2.72
C ASN A 174 -19.92 19.16 2.07
N THR A 175 -19.03 20.09 1.71
CA THR A 175 -17.67 19.76 1.23
C THR A 175 -16.87 18.98 2.28
N LEU A 176 -16.95 19.36 3.56
CA LEU A 176 -16.34 18.61 4.65
C LEU A 176 -16.94 17.19 4.78
N LEU A 177 -18.26 17.06 4.66
CA LEU A 177 -18.93 15.77 4.67
C LEU A 177 -18.55 14.91 3.46
N GLN A 178 -18.37 15.49 2.28
CA GLN A 178 -17.90 14.78 1.08
C GLN A 178 -16.49 14.22 1.30
N ALA A 179 -15.59 14.99 1.92
CA ALA A 179 -14.25 14.50 2.28
C ALA A 179 -14.28 13.32 3.26
N MET A 180 -15.35 13.20 4.07
CA MET A 180 -15.60 12.07 4.96
C MET A 180 -16.47 10.95 4.33
N GLY A 181 -16.83 11.05 3.04
CA GLY A 181 -17.66 10.07 2.34
C GLY A 181 -19.14 10.09 2.74
N GLN A 182 -19.63 11.19 3.34
CA GLN A 182 -21.00 11.34 3.86
C GLN A 182 -21.80 12.50 3.24
N GLY A 183 -21.15 13.32 2.39
CA GLY A 183 -21.74 14.50 1.77
C GLY A 183 -22.66 14.17 0.58
N GLU A 184 -23.49 15.14 0.19
CA GLU A 184 -24.37 15.07 -0.98
C GLU A 184 -23.77 15.85 -2.16
N GLU A 185 -24.09 15.45 -3.38
CA GLU A 185 -23.54 16.10 -4.59
C GLU A 185 -24.24 17.44 -4.88
N ASN A 186 -25.56 17.53 -4.63
CA ASN A 186 -26.36 18.75 -4.84
C ASN A 186 -27.40 18.92 -3.73
N PRO A 187 -27.00 19.27 -2.50
CA PRO A 187 -27.96 19.49 -1.42
C PRO A 187 -28.70 20.82 -1.61
N ASP A 188 -30.03 20.80 -1.50
CA ASP A 188 -30.86 22.01 -1.48
C ASP A 188 -30.81 22.66 -0.09
N LEU A 189 -29.77 23.46 0.14
CA LEU A 189 -29.45 24.05 1.45
C LEU A 189 -29.96 25.48 1.60
N CYS A 190 -30.41 26.12 0.52
CA CYS A 190 -30.60 27.56 0.44
C CYS A 190 -31.98 27.90 -0.12
N GLY A 191 -33.03 27.48 0.59
CA GLY A 191 -34.43 27.65 0.19
C GLY A 191 -35.18 28.79 0.90
N GLN A 192 -34.51 29.72 1.57
CA GLN A 192 -35.18 30.79 2.32
C GLN A 192 -35.42 32.04 1.47
N LYS A 193 -36.69 32.47 1.37
CA LYS A 193 -37.10 33.66 0.64
C LYS A 193 -37.11 34.87 1.56
N VAL A 194 -36.36 35.91 1.21
CA VAL A 194 -36.37 37.20 1.91
C VAL A 194 -37.54 38.04 1.42
N PRO A 195 -38.33 38.67 2.32
CA PRO A 195 -39.44 39.55 1.93
C PRO A 195 -38.92 40.81 1.22
N THR A 196 -39.73 41.37 0.32
CA THR A 196 -39.35 42.63 -0.33
C THR A 196 -39.62 43.83 0.58
N ARG A 197 -39.04 44.98 0.24
CA ARG A 197 -39.27 46.24 0.96
C ARG A 197 -40.76 46.57 1.07
N GLU A 198 -41.51 46.37 -0.01
CA GLU A 198 -42.94 46.63 -0.07
C GLU A 198 -43.73 45.67 0.84
N GLU A 199 -43.31 44.41 0.90
CA GLU A 199 -43.91 43.39 1.76
C GLU A 199 -43.67 43.68 3.24
N VAL A 200 -42.47 44.15 3.59
CA VAL A 200 -42.15 44.61 4.95
C VAL A 200 -42.99 45.84 5.32
N ILE A 201 -43.05 46.87 4.47
CA ILE A 201 -43.84 48.08 4.72
C ILE A 201 -45.32 47.72 4.92
N LYS A 202 -45.89 46.90 4.04
CA LYS A 202 -47.29 46.45 4.16
C LYS A 202 -47.53 45.71 5.48
N THR A 203 -46.65 44.75 5.82
CA THR A 203 -46.79 43.95 7.04
C THR A 203 -46.62 44.78 8.31
N THR A 204 -45.66 45.72 8.33
CA THR A 204 -45.45 46.65 9.45
C THR A 204 -46.67 47.55 9.63
N CYS A 205 -47.27 48.03 8.53
CA CYS A 205 -48.45 48.88 8.58
C CYS A 205 -49.71 48.16 9.04
N ASP A 206 -49.93 46.94 8.55
CA ASP A 206 -51.10 46.14 8.91
C ASP A 206 -51.04 45.69 10.39
N LYS A 207 -49.85 45.37 10.91
CA LYS A 207 -49.67 44.83 12.27
C LYS A 207 -49.43 45.88 13.34
N ALA A 208 -48.55 46.85 13.08
CA ALA A 208 -48.09 47.76 14.11
C ALA A 208 -48.92 49.06 14.18
N LYS A 209 -49.73 49.37 13.14
CA LYS A 209 -50.51 50.62 13.02
C LYS A 209 -49.69 51.86 13.42
N ILE A 210 -48.40 51.88 13.07
CA ILE A 210 -47.51 52.97 13.44
C ILE A 210 -47.69 54.10 12.43
N PRO A 211 -48.28 55.25 12.81
CA PRO A 211 -48.74 56.26 11.84
C PRO A 211 -47.61 56.89 11.01
N TYR A 212 -46.39 56.96 11.55
CA TYR A 212 -45.23 57.56 10.87
C TYR A 212 -44.46 56.58 9.97
N LEU A 213 -44.77 55.28 10.04
CA LEU A 213 -44.18 54.23 9.19
C LEU A 213 -45.03 53.92 7.97
N CYS A 214 -46.28 54.36 7.97
CA CYS A 214 -47.26 54.12 6.93
C CYS A 214 -47.54 55.44 6.25
N PRO A 215 -46.91 55.71 5.10
CA PRO A 215 -47.37 56.82 4.28
C PRO A 215 -48.84 56.50 3.94
N GLU A 216 -49.77 57.24 4.55
CA GLU A 216 -51.11 57.36 3.97
C GLU A 216 -50.92 57.81 2.52
N LYS A 217 -51.72 57.24 1.64
CA LYS A 217 -51.74 57.62 0.23
C LYS A 217 -51.83 59.13 0.05
#